data_AF-A0A7X9C7X6-F1
#
_entry.id   AF-A0A7X9C7X6-F1
#
_cell.length_a   1.000
_cell.length_b   1.000
_cell.length_c   1.000
_cell.angle_alpha   90.00
_cell.angle_beta   90.00
_cell.angle_gamma   90.00
#
_symmetry.space_group_name_H-M   'P 1'
#
loop_
_entity.id
_entity.type
_entity.pdbx_description
1 polymer ?
#
loop_
_entity_poly.entity_id
_entity_poly.type
_entity_poly.pdbx_seq_one_letter_code
_entity_poly.pdbx_strand_id
1 'polypeptide(L)'
;MSTPQQRVHDVTRRLLELLEHGESLTPEAIELRSELAEATAEDGHLDEAYYQVEELFKDAQRHHGPDHESVARARAALEAVREIGMRAAEGAEEG
;
A
#
# COMPACT_ATOMS: atom_id res chain seq x y z
N MET A 1 14.10 15.36 -3.20
CA MET A 1 12.80 14.67 -3.07
C MET A 1 12.71 13.72 -4.25
N SER A 2 12.61 12.42 -4.01
CA SER A 2 12.40 11.43 -5.08
C SER A 2 10.99 11.62 -5.67
N THR A 3 10.84 11.46 -6.99
CA THR A 3 9.52 11.55 -7.62
C THR A 3 8.63 10.37 -7.19
N PRO A 4 7.30 10.50 -7.27
CA PRO A 4 6.38 9.39 -6.98
C PRO A 4 6.73 8.12 -7.78
N GLN A 5 7.07 8.28 -9.07
CA GLN A 5 7.45 7.18 -9.95
C GLN A 5 8.77 6.52 -9.52
N GLN A 6 9.72 7.31 -9.02
CA GLN A 6 10.98 6.78 -8.46
C GLN A 6 10.72 5.95 -7.20
N ARG A 7 9.82 6.41 -6.32
CA ARG A 7 9.41 5.67 -5.11
C ARG A 7 8.75 4.34 -5.47
N VAL A 8 7.81 4.34 -6.42
CA VAL A 8 7.16 3.10 -6.90
C VAL A 8 8.19 2.10 -7.40
N HIS A 9 9.16 2.57 -8.20
CA HIS A 9 10.20 1.70 -8.75
C HIS A 9 11.09 1.08 -7.66
N ASP A 10 11.56 1.90 -6.71
CA ASP A 10 12.41 1.44 -5.61
C ASP A 10 11.69 0.45 -4.68
N VAL A 11 10.42 0.73 -4.36
CA VAL A 11 9.58 -0.15 -3.55
C VAL A 11 9.30 -1.46 -4.28
N THR A 12 8.96 -1.41 -5.57
CA THR A 12 8.73 -2.61 -6.39
C THR A 12 9.96 -3.51 -6.41
N ARG A 13 11.15 -2.92 -6.55
CA ARG A 13 12.41 -3.67 -6.54
C ARG A 13 12.64 -4.40 -5.21
N ARG A 14 12.51 -3.70 -4.07
CA ARG A 14 12.68 -4.29 -2.73
C ARG A 14 11.62 -5.36 -2.44
N LEU A 15 10.39 -5.14 -2.89
CA LEU A 15 9.30 -6.10 -2.73
C LEU A 15 9.57 -7.40 -3.50
N LEU A 16 10.06 -7.31 -4.75
CA LEU A 16 10.43 -8.49 -5.52
C LEU A 16 11.52 -9.31 -4.82
N GLU A 17 12.53 -8.63 -4.26
CA GLU A 17 13.60 -9.29 -3.48
C GLU A 17 13.04 -10.01 -2.24
N LEU A 18 12.10 -9.41 -1.50
CA LEU A 18 11.46 -10.05 -0.33
C LEU A 18 10.53 -11.21 -0.71
N LEU A 19 9.78 -11.07 -1.80
CA LEU A 19 8.87 -12.11 -2.29
C LEU A 19 9.62 -13.34 -2.84
N GLU A 20 10.80 -13.16 -3.43
CA GLU A 20 11.69 -14.27 -3.81
C GLU A 20 12.10 -15.15 -2.62
N HIS A 21 12.10 -14.60 -1.40
CA HIS A 21 12.43 -15.32 -0.16
C HIS A 21 11.19 -15.93 0.54
N GLY A 22 9.98 -15.76 -0.02
CA GLY A 22 8.75 -16.35 0.50
C GLY A 22 8.13 -15.64 1.71
N GLU A 23 8.67 -14.50 2.14
CA GLU A 23 8.23 -13.77 3.33
C GLU A 23 7.38 -12.55 2.96
N SER A 24 6.19 -12.80 2.38
CA SER A 24 5.25 -11.76 1.93
C SER A 24 4.53 -10.99 3.06
N LEU A 25 4.71 -11.43 4.31
CA LEU A 25 4.00 -10.93 5.49
C LEU A 25 4.91 -10.57 6.66
N THR A 26 6.22 -10.40 6.45
CA THR A 26 7.05 -9.78 7.48
C THR A 26 6.65 -8.32 7.72
N PRO A 27 6.99 -7.74 8.88
CA PRO A 27 6.77 -6.32 9.13
C PRO A 27 7.34 -5.42 8.02
N GLU A 28 8.56 -5.72 7.53
CA GLU A 28 9.19 -4.97 6.43
C GLU A 28 8.44 -5.14 5.10
N ALA A 29 8.02 -6.37 4.75
CA ALA A 29 7.23 -6.59 3.55
C ALA A 29 5.88 -5.85 3.62
N ILE A 30 5.22 -5.84 4.78
CA ILE A 30 3.96 -5.13 4.97
C ILE A 30 4.15 -3.61 4.87
N GLU A 31 5.24 -3.07 5.42
CA GLU A 31 5.59 -1.65 5.28
C GLU A 31 5.81 -1.27 3.80
N LEU A 32 6.63 -2.03 3.07
CA LEU A 32 6.90 -1.77 1.66
C LEU A 32 5.65 -1.91 0.78
N ARG A 33 4.82 -2.95 1.00
CA ARG A 33 3.57 -3.12 0.25
C ARG A 33 2.55 -2.02 0.55
N SER A 34 2.55 -1.51 1.79
CA SER A 34 1.73 -0.37 2.18
C SER A 34 2.16 0.90 1.45
N GLU A 35 3.46 1.19 1.43
CA GLU A 35 4.03 2.33 0.69
C GLU A 35 3.78 2.22 -0.82
N LEU A 36 3.86 1.01 -1.39
CA LEU A 36 3.55 0.78 -2.80
C LEU A 36 2.12 1.18 -3.10
N ALA A 37 1.15 0.69 -2.31
CA ALA A 37 -0.25 0.99 -2.52
C ALA A 37 -0.54 2.49 -2.39
N GLU A 38 0.04 3.15 -1.38
CA GLU A 38 -0.05 4.61 -1.22
C GLU A 38 0.50 5.34 -2.46
N ALA A 39 1.69 4.98 -2.94
CA ALA A 39 2.30 5.61 -4.12
C ALA A 39 1.54 5.32 -5.42
N THR A 40 0.99 4.11 -5.58
CA THR A 40 0.12 3.74 -6.71
C THR A 40 -1.18 4.56 -6.70
N ALA A 41 -1.75 4.84 -5.52
CA ALA A 41 -2.89 5.73 -5.40
C ALA A 41 -2.53 7.18 -5.78
N GLU A 42 -1.37 7.68 -5.32
CA GLU A 42 -0.87 9.02 -5.69
C GLU A 42 -0.62 9.15 -7.20
N ASP A 43 -0.25 8.06 -7.89
CA ASP A 43 -0.06 8.00 -9.35
C ASP A 43 -1.39 7.90 -10.12
N GLY A 44 -2.53 7.87 -9.42
CA GLY A 44 -3.88 7.85 -10.00
C GLY A 44 -4.46 6.45 -10.24
N HIS A 45 -3.71 5.39 -9.93
CA HIS A 45 -4.14 4.00 -10.08
C HIS A 45 -4.92 3.52 -8.83
N LEU A 46 -5.99 4.25 -8.49
CA LEU A 46 -6.73 4.09 -7.22
C LEU A 46 -7.32 2.69 -7.01
N ASP A 47 -7.93 2.10 -8.05
CA ASP A 47 -8.56 0.78 -7.95
C ASP A 47 -7.53 -0.31 -7.64
N GLU A 48 -6.36 -0.23 -8.28
CA GLU A 48 -5.26 -1.17 -8.06
C GLU A 48 -4.68 -1.00 -6.65
N ALA A 49 -4.40 0.24 -6.24
CA ALA A 49 -3.91 0.54 -4.90
C ALA A 49 -4.86 0.00 -3.81
N TYR A 50 -6.16 0.22 -3.99
CA TYR A 50 -7.18 -0.23 -3.05
C TYR A 50 -7.20 -1.76 -2.94
N TYR A 51 -7.21 -2.45 -4.08
CA TYR A 51 -7.17 -3.92 -4.09
C TYR A 51 -5.92 -4.47 -3.40
N GLN A 52 -4.74 -3.90 -3.70
CA GLN A 52 -3.47 -4.35 -3.12
C GLN A 52 -3.44 -4.22 -1.59
N VAL A 53 -3.87 -3.07 -1.06
CA VAL A 53 -3.82 -2.81 0.38
C VAL A 53 -4.94 -3.51 1.16
N GLU A 54 -6.10 -3.73 0.52
CA GLU A 54 -7.18 -4.52 1.12
C GLU A 54 -6.77 -5.99 1.32
N GLU A 55 -6.17 -6.61 0.30
CA GLU A 55 -5.69 -7.99 0.40
C GLU A 55 -4.54 -8.11 1.42
N LEU A 56 -3.61 -7.15 1.42
CA LEU A 56 -2.54 -7.07 2.42
C LEU A 56 -3.10 -7.03 3.85
N PHE A 57 -4.12 -6.21 4.10
CA PHE A 57 -4.77 -6.11 5.41
C PHE A 57 -5.45 -7.43 5.83
N LYS A 58 -6.11 -8.13 4.89
CA LYS A 58 -6.72 -9.44 5.16
C LYS A 58 -5.67 -10.51 5.44
N ASP A 59 -4.57 -10.52 4.70
CA ASP A 59 -3.48 -11.48 4.90
C ASP A 59 -2.75 -11.21 6.23
N ALA A 60 -2.43 -9.95 6.52
CA ALA A 60 -1.78 -9.55 7.76
C ALA A 60 -2.62 -9.92 8.99
N GLN A 61 -3.95 -9.70 8.94
CA GLN A 61 -4.85 -10.10 10.02
C GLN A 61 -4.90 -11.62 10.21
N ARG A 62 -4.95 -12.39 9.12
CA ARG A 62 -4.99 -13.86 9.18
C ARG A 62 -3.69 -14.44 9.75
N HIS A 63 -2.55 -13.81 9.45
CA HIS A 63 -1.24 -14.32 9.85
C HIS A 63 -0.81 -13.87 11.25
N HIS A 64 -0.96 -12.58 11.57
CA HIS A 64 -0.46 -11.99 12.81
C HIS A 64 -1.53 -11.79 13.89
N GLY A 65 -2.81 -11.75 13.50
CA GLY A 65 -3.91 -11.39 14.38
C GLY A 65 -4.18 -9.87 14.44
N PRO A 66 -5.38 -9.47 14.87
CA PRO A 66 -5.89 -8.09 14.72
C PRO A 66 -5.16 -7.03 15.55
N ASP A 67 -4.51 -7.40 16.65
CA ASP A 67 -3.81 -6.48 17.56
C ASP A 67 -2.32 -6.27 17.19
N HIS A 68 -1.85 -6.88 16.10
CA HIS A 68 -0.44 -6.78 15.72
C HIS A 68 -0.11 -5.45 15.01
N GLU A 69 1.08 -4.92 15.25
CA GLU A 69 1.53 -3.64 14.66
C GLU A 69 1.50 -3.66 13.13
N SER A 70 1.87 -4.79 12.51
CA SER A 70 1.78 -4.95 11.05
C SER A 70 0.36 -4.83 10.51
N VAL A 71 -0.65 -5.28 11.27
CA VAL A 71 -2.06 -5.10 10.89
C VAL A 71 -2.46 -3.63 11.02
N ALA A 72 -2.01 -2.95 12.07
CA ALA A 72 -2.23 -1.52 12.22
C ALA A 72 -1.61 -0.72 11.06
N ARG A 73 -0.41 -1.10 10.60
CA ARG A 73 0.26 -0.46 9.45
C ARG A 73 -0.51 -0.67 8.14
N ALA A 74 -0.93 -1.90 7.85
CA ALA A 74 -1.73 -2.20 6.66
C ALA A 74 -3.09 -1.47 6.69
N ARG A 75 -3.71 -1.35 7.86
CA ARG A 75 -4.95 -0.59 8.04
C ARG A 75 -4.74 0.90 7.76
N ALA A 76 -3.67 1.50 8.31
CA ALA A 76 -3.37 2.91 8.07
C ALA A 76 -3.17 3.21 6.57
N ALA A 77 -2.53 2.30 5.85
CA ALA A 77 -2.36 2.42 4.41
C ALA A 77 -3.69 2.32 3.65
N LEU A 78 -4.60 1.42 4.06
CA LEU A 78 -5.94 1.34 3.48
C LEU A 78 -6.73 2.64 3.68
N GLU A 79 -6.63 3.25 4.86
CA GLU A 79 -7.24 4.56 5.15
C GLU A 79 -6.60 5.67 4.28
N ALA A 80 -5.28 5.69 4.14
CA ALA A 80 -4.58 6.65 3.29
C ALA A 80 -4.98 6.55 1.80
N VAL A 81 -5.04 5.33 1.24
CA VAL A 81 -5.47 5.12 -0.14
C VAL A 81 -6.91 5.61 -0.36
N ARG A 82 -7.81 5.40 0.60
CA ARG A 82 -9.19 5.93 0.54
C ARG A 82 -9.20 7.46 0.55
N GLU A 83 -8.39 8.09 1.39
CA GLU A 83 -8.28 9.56 1.42
C GLU A 83 -7.78 10.14 0.10
N ILE A 84 -6.76 9.52 -0.50
CA ILE A 84 -6.24 9.94 -1.80
C ILE A 84 -7.34 9.82 -2.87
N GLY A 85 -8.10 8.73 -2.87
CA GLY A 85 -9.22 8.54 -3.78
C GLY A 85 -10.34 9.56 -3.62
N MET A 86 -10.69 9.92 -2.38
CA MET A 86 -11.69 10.97 -2.13
C MET A 86 -11.23 12.34 -2.65
N ARG A 87 -9.97 12.71 -2.40
CA ARG A 87 -9.40 13.97 -2.91
C ARG A 87 -9.35 14.03 -4.44
N ALA A 88 -9.04 12.90 -5.08
CA ALA A 88 -9.02 12.80 -6.53
C ALA A 88 -10.42 12.95 -7.15
N ALA A 89 -11.46 12.44 -6.46
CA ALA A 89 -12.85 12.61 -6.88
C ALA A 89 -13.33 14.07 -6.73
N GLU A 90 -13.00 14.73 -5.62
CA GLU A 90 -13.36 16.14 -5.37
C GLU A 90 -12.72 17.08 -6.40
N GLY A 91 -11.46 16.85 -6.78
CA GLY A 91 -10.77 17.65 -7.80
C GLY A 91 -11.29 17.44 -9.22
N ALA A 92 -12.00 16.34 -9.50
CA ALA A 92 -12.59 16.07 -10.81
C ALA A 92 -13.93 16.78 -11.04
N GLU A 93 -14.60 17.24 -9.97
CA GLU A 93 -15.88 17.95 -10.06
C GLU A 93 -15.74 19.47 -10.30
N GLU A 94 -14.51 20.02 -10.23
CA GLU A 94 -14.25 21.47 -10.34
C GLU A 94 -13.68 21.93 -11.71
N GLY A 95 -13.59 21.07 -12.72
CA GLY A 95 -13.04 21.38 -14.06
C GLY A 95 -14.07 21.46 -15.18
#